data_AF-A0A7V9PIR5-F1
#
_entry.id   AF-A0A7V9PIR5-F1
#
_cell.length_a   1.000
_cell.length_b   1.000
_cell.length_c   1.000
_cell.angle_alpha   90.00
_cell.angle_beta   90.00
_cell.angle_gamma   90.00
#
_symmetry.space_group_name_H-M   'P 1'
#
loop_
_entity.id
_entity.type
_entity.pdbx_description
1 polymer ?
#
loop_
_entity_poly.entity_id
_entity_poly.type
_entity_poly.pdbx_seq_one_letter_code
_entity_poly.pdbx_strand_id
1 'polypeptide(L)' 'VPAHCVAVAESGMSSVADVRAAAASGADAVLIGSAFSTMDDPEPLIRDIVQVPRRGR' A
#
# COMPACT_ATOMS: atom_id res chain seq x y z
N VAL A 1 -9.09 1.23 -13.74
CA VAL A 1 -8.59 2.63 -13.83
C VAL A 1 -7.88 2.79 -15.17
N PRO A 2 -8.16 3.83 -15.97
CA PRO A 2 -7.43 4.08 -17.22
C PRO A 2 -5.90 4.17 -17.00
N ALA A 3 -5.11 3.78 -18.01
CA ALA A 3 -3.65 3.68 -17.88
C ALA A 3 -2.94 5.01 -17.55
N HIS A 4 -3.53 6.14 -17.94
CA HIS A 4 -2.96 7.47 -17.71
C HIS A 4 -3.29 8.06 -16.33
N CYS A 5 -4.25 7.51 -15.59
CA CYS A 5 -4.57 7.96 -14.24
C CYS A 5 -3.65 7.25 -13.24
N VAL A 6 -3.34 7.88 -12.11
CA VAL A 6 -2.68 7.19 -10.97
C VAL A 6 -3.74 6.38 -10.22
N ALA A 7 -3.53 5.08 -10.03
CA ALA A 7 -4.42 4.24 -9.24
C ALA A 7 -3.96 4.17 -7.78
N VAL A 8 -4.79 4.62 -6.84
CA VAL A 8 -4.52 4.54 -5.40
C VAL A 8 -5.49 3.55 -4.77
N ALA A 9 -4.97 2.55 -4.05
CA ALA A 9 -5.78 1.68 -3.22
C ALA A 9 -5.85 2.26 -1.80
N GLU A 10 -7.04 2.35 -1.19
CA GLU A 10 -7.22 3.10 0.07
C GLU A 10 -7.69 2.27 1.27
N SER A 11 -8.21 1.06 1.05
CA SER A 11 -8.80 0.23 2.11
C SER A 11 -8.31 -1.21 2.06
N GLY A 12 -8.20 -1.84 3.23
CA GLY A 12 -7.85 -3.25 3.36
C GLY A 12 -6.36 -3.56 3.57
N MET A 13 -5.54 -2.56 3.87
CA MET A 13 -4.10 -2.77 4.11
C MET A 13 -3.75 -2.60 5.57
N SER A 14 -3.28 -3.68 6.19
CA SER A 14 -2.66 -3.67 7.52
C SER A 14 -1.33 -4.43 7.57
N SER A 15 -0.91 -5.01 6.44
CA SER A 15 0.31 -5.79 6.30
C SER A 15 1.04 -5.55 4.97
N VAL A 16 2.30 -5.97 4.89
CA VAL A 16 3.08 -5.99 3.64
C VAL A 16 2.42 -6.86 2.58
N ALA A 17 1.72 -7.93 2.98
CA ALA A 17 1.04 -8.83 2.05
C ALA A 17 -0.13 -8.13 1.35
N ASP A 18 -0.89 -7.31 2.07
CA ASP A 18 -1.99 -6.53 1.49
C ASP A 18 -1.48 -5.50 0.48
N VAL A 19 -0.36 -4.82 0.80
CA VAL A 19 0.28 -3.88 -0.13
C VAL A 19 0.81 -4.58 -1.37
N ARG A 20 1.40 -5.78 -1.23
CA ARG A 20 1.81 -6.60 -2.38
C ARG A 20 0.64 -7.03 -3.24
N ALA A 21 -0.49 -7.36 -2.62
CA ALA A 21 -1.72 -7.69 -3.33
C ALA A 21 -2.26 -6.48 -4.11
N ALA A 22 -2.34 -5.31 -3.48
CA ALA A 22 -2.74 -4.07 -4.12
C ALA A 22 -1.84 -3.72 -5.33
N ALA A 23 -0.52 -3.83 -5.17
CA ALA A 23 0.43 -3.63 -6.26
C ALA A 23 0.23 -4.65 -7.40
N ALA A 24 -0.02 -5.92 -7.07
CA ALA A 24 -0.29 -6.96 -8.07
C ALA A 24 -1.63 -6.74 -8.81
N SER A 25 -2.59 -6.09 -8.17
CA SER A 25 -3.87 -5.65 -8.78
C SER A 25 -3.73 -4.35 -9.58
N GLY A 26 -2.54 -3.76 -9.64
CA GLY A 26 -2.27 -2.57 -10.45
C GLY A 26 -2.40 -1.23 -9.71
N ALA A 27 -2.42 -1.23 -8.37
CA ALA A 27 -2.29 0.02 -7.65
C ALA A 27 -0.89 0.61 -7.83
N ASP A 28 -0.82 1.90 -8.19
CA ASP A 28 0.44 2.65 -8.26
C ASP A 28 0.89 3.13 -6.88
N ALA A 29 -0.07 3.34 -5.98
CA ALA A 29 0.16 3.74 -4.60
C ALA A 29 -0.90 3.14 -3.68
N VAL A 30 -0.61 3.16 -2.37
CA VAL A 30 -1.55 2.76 -1.32
C VAL A 30 -1.70 3.91 -0.31
N LEU A 31 -2.91 4.10 0.21
CA LEU A 31 -3.21 4.97 1.33
C LEU A 31 -3.55 4.09 2.53
N ILE A 32 -2.84 4.29 3.64
CA ILE A 32 -3.00 3.50 4.86
C ILE A 32 -3.19 4.49 6.02
N GLY A 33 -4.38 4.47 6.61
CA GLY A 33 -4.73 5.31 7.76
C GLY A 33 -4.82 4.50 9.04
N SER A 34 -5.95 3.82 9.23
CA SER A 34 -6.32 3.16 10.49
C SER A 34 -5.27 2.19 11.02
N ALA A 35 -4.61 1.40 10.16
CA ALA A 35 -3.58 0.46 10.60
C ALA A 35 -2.41 1.15 11.29
N PHE A 36 -1.98 2.33 10.82
CA PHE A 36 -0.87 3.07 11.44
C PHE A 36 -1.34 3.93 12.62
N SER A 37 -2.51 4.55 12.52
CA SER A 37 -3.03 5.45 13.57
C SER A 37 -3.27 4.77 14.92
N THR A 38 -3.40 3.45 14.95
CA THR A 38 -3.64 2.68 16.19
C THR A 38 -2.40 2.00 16.75
N MET A 39 -1.22 2.16 16.12
CA MET A 39 0.03 1.55 16.58
C MET A 39 0.84 2.53 17.44
N ASP A 40 1.44 2.03 18.52
CA ASP A 40 2.37 2.80 19.33
C ASP A 40 3.69 3.08 18.58
N ASP A 41 4.15 2.13 17.77
CA ASP A 41 5.34 2.25 16.92
C ASP A 41 5.10 1.62 15.52
N PRO A 42 4.67 2.42 14.53
CA PRO A 42 4.44 1.94 13.17
C PRO A 42 5.71 1.89 12.31
N GLU A 43 6.87 2.41 12.78
CA GLU A 43 8.07 2.59 11.96
C GLU A 43 8.55 1.29 11.30
N PRO A 44 8.64 0.14 12.01
CA PRO A 44 9.11 -1.11 11.41
C PRO A 44 8.23 -1.57 10.24
N LEU A 45 6.90 -1.49 10.41
CA LEU A 45 5.96 -1.89 9.37
C LEU A 45 6.00 -0.94 8.16
N ILE A 46 6.11 0.36 8.40
CA ILE A 46 6.29 1.34 7.31
C ILE A 46 7.55 1.02 6.52
N ARG A 47 8.67 0.75 7.21
CA ARG A 47 9.95 0.40 6.60
C ARG A 47 9.85 -0.82 5.69
N ASP A 48 9.11 -1.85 6.11
CA ASP A 48 8.88 -3.04 5.30
C ASP A 48 7.94 -2.77 4.11
N ILE A 49 6.88 -1.98 4.32
CA ILE A 49 5.90 -1.63 3.29
C ILE A 49 6.55 -0.83 2.15
N VAL A 50 7.42 0.13 2.45
CA VAL A 50 8.06 0.97 1.41
C VAL A 50 9.07 0.19 0.56
N GLN A 51 9.45 -1.03 0.93
CA GLN A 51 10.26 -1.92 0.08
C GLN A 51 9.44 -2.62 -1.00
N VAL A 52 8.10 -2.54 -0.98
CA VAL A 52 7.26 -3.16 -2.01
C VAL A 52 7.44 -2.37 -3.32
N PRO A 53 7.95 -3.01 -4.39
CA PRO A 53 8.18 -2.30 -5.64
C PRO A 53 6.85 -1.95 -6.31
N ARG A 54 6.78 -0.74 -6.87
CA ARG A 54 5.68 -0.37 -7.76
C ARG A 54 5.69 -1.29 -8.99
N ARG A 55 4.55 -1.91 -9.29
CA ARG A 55 4.33 -2.65 -10.53
C ARG A 55 3.46 -1.79 -11.44
N GLY A 56 3.92 -1.56 -12.66
CA GLY A 56 3.11 -0.88 -13.67
C GLY A 56 1.85 -1.70 -13.99
N ARG A 57 0.78 -1.00 -14.36
CA ARG A 57 -0.43 -1.58 -14.94
C ARG A 57 -0.26 -1.87 -16.43
#